data_AF-A0A951VUK0-F1
#
_entry.id   AF-A0A951VUK0-F1
#
_cell.length_a   1.000
_cell.length_b   1.000
_cell.length_c   1.000
_cell.angle_alpha   90.00
_cell.angle_beta   90.00
_cell.angle_gamma   90.00
#
_symmetry.space_group_name_H-M   'P 1'
#
loop_
_entity.id
_entity.type
_entity.pdbx_description
1 polymer ?
#
loop_
_entity_poly.entity_id
_entity_poly.type
_entity_poly.pdbx_seq_one_letter_code
_entity_poly.pdbx_strand_id
1 'polypeptide(L)'
;MPAQGFGGKAIVLAPGGKAEVPLRPDGDKLTGPLPAGAELAAAVVSLRAGDGHVMNARFRALPPATAPSPALAAKGRAVYEAQCASCHGARLEGQDGWRTQPAASAAKLAPPLDATGHGWQHDDEQLANTIRKGAAPMPPFAGVLSEQDIQAVIAYFKSSWPAATLAQQPKPPAAESPVRPAASGGSGHHAGH
;
A
#
# COMPACT_ATOMS: atom_id res chain seq x y z
N MET A 1 -33.82 -7.55 39.78
CA MET A 1 -32.91 -6.39 39.64
C MET A 1 -32.66 -6.19 38.15
N PRO A 2 -32.89 -5.01 37.56
CA PRO A 2 -32.65 -4.83 36.13
C PRO A 2 -31.14 -4.98 35.85
N ALA A 3 -30.79 -5.76 34.84
CA ALA A 3 -29.42 -5.86 34.37
C ALA A 3 -28.94 -4.46 34.00
N GLN A 4 -27.87 -3.98 34.65
CA GLN A 4 -27.25 -2.71 34.33
C GLN A 4 -26.62 -2.85 32.94
N GLY A 5 -27.37 -2.45 31.90
CA GLY A 5 -26.93 -2.55 30.52
C GLY A 5 -25.83 -1.52 30.24
N PHE A 6 -24.75 -1.96 29.60
CA PHE A 6 -23.74 -1.06 29.04
C PHE A 6 -24.32 -0.35 27.82
N GLY A 7 -24.19 0.97 27.76
CA GLY A 7 -24.68 1.79 26.66
C GLY A 7 -23.61 2.78 26.19
N GLY A 8 -23.66 3.18 24.93
CA GLY A 8 -22.67 4.09 24.39
C GLY A 8 -23.05 4.71 23.06
N LYS A 9 -22.20 5.63 22.61
CA LYS A 9 -22.29 6.24 21.30
C LYS A 9 -20.92 6.33 20.66
N ALA A 10 -20.87 6.25 19.34
CA ALA A 10 -19.67 6.47 18.55
C ALA A 10 -19.81 7.76 17.74
N ILE A 11 -18.78 8.60 17.75
CA ILE A 11 -18.63 9.66 16.76
C ILE A 11 -17.77 9.10 15.62
N VAL A 12 -18.40 8.81 14.48
CA VAL A 12 -17.78 8.27 13.28
C VAL A 12 -17.35 9.40 12.35
N LEU A 13 -16.11 9.37 11.88
CA LEU A 13 -15.61 10.26 10.84
C LEU A 13 -15.64 9.51 9.50
N ALA A 14 -16.41 10.01 8.54
CA ALA A 14 -16.49 9.51 7.17
C ALA A 14 -16.13 10.65 6.19
N PRO A 15 -15.82 10.35 4.91
CA PRO A 15 -15.52 11.38 3.90
C PRO A 15 -16.60 12.46 3.75
N GLY A 16 -17.87 12.14 4.07
CA GLY A 16 -19.00 13.07 4.05
C GLY A 16 -19.27 13.84 5.35
N GLY A 17 -18.45 13.68 6.40
CA GLY A 17 -18.59 14.40 7.66
C GLY A 17 -18.59 13.51 8.92
N LYS A 18 -18.94 14.12 10.05
CA LYS A 18 -19.05 13.43 11.35
C LYS A 18 -20.48 12.95 11.55
N ALA A 19 -20.66 11.70 11.98
CA ALA A 19 -21.96 11.14 12.35
C ALA A 19 -21.92 10.60 13.78
N GLU A 20 -22.96 10.88 14.56
CA GLU A 20 -23.17 10.22 15.85
C GLU A 20 -23.96 8.93 15.62
N VAL A 21 -23.39 7.81 16.06
CA VAL A 21 -23.95 6.47 15.89
C VAL A 21 -24.27 5.89 17.26
N PRO A 22 -25.54 5.57 17.56
CA PRO A 22 -25.89 4.90 18.81
C PRO A 22 -25.36 3.46 18.79
N LEU A 23 -24.71 3.05 19.88
CA LEU A 23 -24.21 1.70 20.06
C LEU A 23 -25.20 0.90 20.93
N ARG A 24 -25.55 -0.30 20.47
CA ARG A 24 -26.45 -1.22 21.17
C ARG A 24 -25.70 -2.49 21.58
N PRO A 25 -26.01 -3.07 22.74
CA PRO A 25 -25.50 -4.39 23.13
C PRO A 25 -25.89 -5.47 22.12
N ASP A 26 -24.94 -6.34 21.80
CA ASP A 26 -25.09 -7.55 20.99
C ASP A 26 -24.16 -8.63 21.57
N GLY A 27 -24.68 -9.44 22.50
CA GLY A 27 -23.88 -10.32 23.33
C GLY A 27 -22.81 -9.54 24.11
N ASP A 28 -21.55 -9.93 23.93
CA ASP A 28 -20.39 -9.28 24.56
C ASP A 28 -19.89 -8.05 23.80
N LYS A 29 -20.62 -7.60 22.76
CA LYS A 29 -20.21 -6.51 21.86
C LYS A 29 -21.17 -5.33 21.93
N LEU A 30 -20.68 -4.19 21.46
CA LEU A 30 -21.49 -3.01 21.16
C LEU A 30 -21.47 -2.77 19.65
N THR A 31 -22.64 -2.77 19.02
CA THR A 31 -22.80 -2.64 17.56
C THR A 31 -23.64 -1.41 17.22
N GLY A 32 -23.35 -0.78 16.08
CA GLY A 32 -24.08 0.39 15.59
C GLY A 32 -24.03 0.46 14.07
N PRO A 33 -25.05 1.04 13.41
CA PRO A 33 -25.08 1.14 11.96
C PRO A 33 -23.99 2.10 11.46
N LEU A 34 -23.19 1.65 10.49
CA LEU A 34 -22.30 2.54 9.77
C LEU A 34 -23.12 3.39 8.78
N PRO A 35 -22.90 4.72 8.68
CA PRO A 35 -23.60 5.54 7.71
C PRO A 35 -23.40 5.02 6.28
N ALA A 36 -24.45 5.07 5.45
CA ALA A 36 -24.39 4.62 4.06
C ALA A 36 -23.32 5.41 3.28
N GLY A 37 -22.43 4.71 2.58
CA GLY A 37 -21.33 5.31 1.83
C GLY A 37 -20.09 5.70 2.67
N ALA A 38 -20.02 5.30 3.95
CA ALA A 38 -18.87 5.59 4.79
C ALA A 38 -17.77 4.52 4.68
N GLU A 39 -16.56 4.90 4.25
CA GLU A 39 -15.34 4.30 4.77
C GLU A 39 -15.03 4.96 6.11
N LEU A 40 -15.01 4.17 7.19
CA LEU A 40 -14.67 4.66 8.52
C LEU A 40 -13.21 5.16 8.48
N ALA A 41 -12.95 6.44 8.78
CA ALA A 41 -11.58 6.96 8.92
C ALA A 41 -11.11 6.91 10.38
N ALA A 42 -12.01 7.22 11.30
CA ALA A 42 -11.80 7.11 12.74
C ALA A 42 -13.14 7.10 13.49
N ALA A 43 -13.14 6.59 14.72
CA ALA A 43 -14.25 6.66 15.64
C ALA A 43 -13.80 7.06 17.04
N VAL A 44 -14.62 7.84 17.75
CA VAL A 44 -14.51 7.99 19.21
C VAL A 44 -15.70 7.29 19.83
N VAL A 45 -15.45 6.25 20.60
CA VAL A 45 -16.49 5.51 21.32
C VAL A 45 -16.55 6.01 22.76
N SER A 46 -17.71 6.45 23.19
CA SER A 46 -18.00 6.84 24.58
C SER A 46 -18.89 5.79 25.22
N LEU A 47 -18.41 5.17 26.30
CA LEU A 47 -19.10 4.15 27.08
C LEU A 47 -19.45 4.70 28.45
N ARG A 48 -20.64 4.39 28.94
CA ARG A 48 -21.02 4.67 30.33
C ARG A 48 -21.13 3.36 31.11
N ALA A 49 -20.33 3.23 32.16
CA ALA A 49 -20.40 2.13 33.11
C ALA A 49 -21.63 2.27 34.03
N GLY A 50 -22.08 1.17 34.64
CA GLY A 50 -23.28 1.15 35.50
C GLY A 50 -23.20 2.05 36.74
N ASP A 51 -21.98 2.38 37.17
CA ASP A 51 -21.67 3.31 38.26
C ASP A 51 -21.62 4.79 37.81
N GLY A 52 -21.90 5.07 36.53
CA GLY A 52 -21.91 6.41 35.95
C GLY A 52 -20.59 6.89 35.36
N HIS A 53 -19.49 6.15 35.50
CA HIS A 53 -18.21 6.54 34.89
C HIS A 53 -18.29 6.50 33.36
N VAL A 54 -17.68 7.50 32.70
CA VAL A 54 -17.61 7.57 31.23
C VAL A 54 -16.19 7.30 30.76
N MET A 55 -16.04 6.33 29.87
CA MET A 55 -14.78 5.96 29.23
C MET A 55 -14.83 6.32 27.75
N ASN A 56 -13.72 6.85 27.21
CA ASN A 56 -13.61 7.17 25.81
C ASN A 56 -12.46 6.37 25.18
N ALA A 57 -12.73 5.75 24.03
CA ALA A 57 -11.72 5.07 23.22
C ALA A 57 -11.67 5.70 21.84
N ARG A 58 -10.45 5.93 21.31
CA ARG A 58 -10.23 6.48 19.97
C ARG A 58 -9.71 5.37 19.07
N PHE A 59 -10.43 5.15 17.98
CA PHE A 59 -10.08 4.19 16.94
C PHE A 59 -9.75 4.96 15.67
N ARG A 60 -8.66 4.60 15.01
CA ARG A 60 -8.34 5.09 13.67
C ARG A 60 -8.39 3.89 12.75
N ALA A 61 -9.16 3.99 11.67
CA ALA A 61 -9.05 3.00 10.63
C ALA A 61 -7.68 3.19 9.97
N LEU A 62 -6.89 2.14 10.00
CA LEU A 62 -5.65 2.12 9.25
C LEU A 62 -6.04 1.89 7.79
N PRO A 63 -5.41 2.60 6.83
CA PRO A 63 -5.53 2.20 5.44
C PRO A 63 -5.12 0.72 5.32
N PRO A 64 -5.64 -0.02 4.33
CA PRO A 64 -5.18 -1.38 4.10
C PRO A 64 -3.66 -1.37 4.03
N ALA A 65 -2.99 -2.35 4.63
CA ALA A 65 -1.53 -2.40 4.73
C ALA A 65 -0.81 -2.34 3.36
N THR A 66 -1.55 -2.51 2.27
CA THR A 66 -1.09 -2.45 0.88
C THR A 66 -1.20 -1.06 0.24
N ALA A 67 -1.89 -0.09 0.86
CA ALA A 67 -2.01 1.26 0.31
C ALA A 67 -0.72 2.06 0.53
N PRO A 68 -0.25 2.82 -0.50
CA PRO A 68 0.95 3.62 -0.39
C PRO A 68 0.77 4.78 0.60
N SER A 69 1.84 5.12 1.33
CA SER A 69 1.88 6.27 2.25
C SER A 69 1.69 7.58 1.46
N PRO A 70 0.74 8.46 1.86
CA PRO A 70 0.52 9.74 1.17
C PRO A 70 1.77 10.65 1.13
N ALA A 71 2.55 10.68 2.22
CA ALA A 71 3.78 11.47 2.27
C ALA A 71 4.85 10.93 1.32
N LEU A 72 4.95 9.60 1.22
CA LEU A 72 5.89 8.94 0.31
C LEU A 72 5.47 9.13 -1.15
N ALA A 73 4.18 9.02 -1.45
CA ALA A 73 3.61 9.29 -2.77
C ALA A 73 3.82 10.76 -3.19
N ALA A 74 3.69 11.72 -2.27
CA ALA A 74 3.97 13.13 -2.56
C ALA A 74 5.45 13.37 -2.92
N LYS A 75 6.39 12.75 -2.19
CA LYS A 75 7.81 12.75 -2.57
C LYS A 75 8.02 12.10 -3.95
N GLY A 76 7.37 10.96 -4.18
CA GLY A 76 7.45 10.21 -5.42
C GLY A 76 6.96 10.99 -6.64
N ARG A 77 5.93 11.82 -6.48
CA ARG A 77 5.41 12.68 -7.54
C ARG A 77 6.49 13.62 -8.10
N ALA A 78 7.30 14.23 -7.23
CA ALA A 78 8.37 15.13 -7.66
C ALA A 78 9.47 14.37 -8.45
N VAL A 79 9.83 13.16 -7.99
CA VAL A 79 10.77 12.29 -8.72
C VAL A 79 10.19 11.88 -10.07
N TYR A 80 8.92 11.48 -10.09
CA TYR A 80 8.21 11.07 -11.30
C TYR A 80 8.18 12.18 -12.36
N GLU A 81 7.80 13.39 -11.96
CA GLU A 81 7.75 14.56 -12.85
C GLU A 81 9.12 14.84 -13.48
N ALA A 82 10.19 14.72 -12.70
CA ALA A 82 11.54 15.00 -13.16
C ALA A 82 12.16 13.90 -14.03
N GLN A 83 11.78 12.63 -13.83
CA GLN A 83 12.54 11.49 -14.37
C GLN A 83 11.73 10.53 -15.26
N CYS A 84 10.40 10.51 -15.12
CA CYS A 84 9.56 9.47 -15.73
C CYS A 84 8.48 10.05 -16.66
N ALA A 85 7.95 11.23 -16.33
CA ALA A 85 6.78 11.81 -16.99
C ALA A 85 6.98 12.12 -18.48
N SER A 86 8.23 12.35 -18.93
CA SER A 86 8.53 12.61 -20.35
C SER A 86 8.15 11.45 -21.28
N CYS A 87 8.13 10.22 -20.75
CA CYS A 87 7.76 9.02 -21.50
C CYS A 87 6.44 8.43 -21.00
N HIS A 88 6.26 8.29 -19.69
CA HIS A 88 5.06 7.67 -19.11
C HIS A 88 3.86 8.62 -18.98
N GLY A 89 4.00 9.88 -19.40
CA GLY A 89 2.95 10.89 -19.37
C GLY A 89 2.79 11.56 -18.01
N ALA A 90 2.36 12.82 -18.00
CA ALA A 90 2.23 13.61 -16.77
C ALA A 90 1.15 13.07 -15.81
N ARG A 91 0.21 12.26 -16.31
CA ARG A 91 -0.90 11.65 -15.58
C ARG A 91 -0.79 10.12 -15.53
N LEU A 92 0.41 9.56 -15.76
CA LEU A 92 0.67 8.12 -15.78
C LEU A 92 0.01 7.38 -16.95
N GLU A 93 -0.45 8.10 -17.98
CA GLU A 93 -1.28 7.56 -19.07
C GLU A 93 -0.50 6.76 -20.12
N GLY A 94 0.84 6.77 -20.05
CA GLY A 94 1.69 6.15 -21.06
C GLY A 94 1.65 6.89 -22.41
N GLN A 95 2.24 6.27 -23.43
CA GLN A 95 2.20 6.80 -24.79
C GLN A 95 1.01 6.25 -25.58
N ASP A 96 0.48 7.07 -26.49
CA ASP A 96 -0.59 6.65 -27.40
C ASP A 96 -0.19 5.41 -28.20
N GLY A 97 -1.15 4.50 -28.40
CA GLY A 97 -0.93 3.30 -29.19
C GLY A 97 -0.24 2.14 -28.47
N TRP A 98 0.11 2.29 -27.18
CA TRP A 98 0.78 1.24 -26.40
C TRP A 98 0.04 -0.12 -26.38
N ARG A 99 -1.28 -0.13 -26.58
CA ARG A 99 -2.11 -1.34 -26.67
C ARG A 99 -2.61 -1.70 -28.06
N THR A 100 -2.61 -0.75 -29.00
CA THR A 100 -3.23 -0.91 -30.33
C THR A 100 -2.22 -1.14 -31.43
N GLN A 101 -0.94 -0.88 -31.19
CA GLN A 101 0.12 -1.20 -32.13
C GLN A 101 0.49 -2.69 -32.10
N PRO A 102 1.04 -3.25 -33.19
CA PRO A 102 1.64 -4.58 -33.19
C PRO A 102 2.65 -4.71 -32.05
N ALA A 103 2.75 -5.89 -31.44
CA ALA A 103 3.52 -6.12 -30.21
C ALA A 103 4.97 -5.59 -30.26
N ALA A 104 5.65 -5.72 -31.41
CA ALA A 104 7.02 -5.23 -31.60
C ALA A 104 7.16 -3.69 -31.54
N SER A 105 6.11 -2.96 -31.91
CA SER A 105 6.06 -1.49 -31.84
C SER A 105 5.51 -1.01 -30.49
N ALA A 106 4.47 -1.68 -29.97
CA ALA A 106 3.93 -1.46 -28.64
C ALA A 106 4.97 -1.63 -27.53
N ALA A 107 5.89 -2.60 -27.66
CA ALA A 107 6.99 -2.82 -26.71
C ALA A 107 7.99 -1.66 -26.62
N LYS A 108 7.97 -0.73 -27.58
CA LYS A 108 8.83 0.46 -27.58
C LYS A 108 8.16 1.68 -26.93
N LEU A 109 6.86 1.58 -26.64
CA LEU A 109 6.09 2.66 -26.06
C LEU A 109 6.04 2.50 -24.55
N ALA A 110 6.20 3.61 -23.83
CA ALA A 110 6.08 3.61 -22.39
C ALA A 110 4.64 3.23 -21.99
N PRO A 111 4.43 2.15 -21.22
CA PRO A 111 3.10 1.76 -20.79
C PRO A 111 2.54 2.74 -19.75
N PRO A 112 1.21 2.82 -19.59
CA PRO A 112 0.62 3.52 -18.47
C PRO A 112 1.06 2.90 -17.15
N LEU A 113 1.25 3.75 -16.15
CA LEU A 113 1.59 3.35 -14.78
C LEU A 113 0.39 3.49 -13.83
N ASP A 114 -0.75 3.99 -14.33
CA ASP A 114 -2.03 3.91 -13.63
C ASP A 114 -2.69 2.51 -13.76
N ALA A 115 -3.91 2.39 -13.27
CA ALA A 115 -4.66 1.14 -13.29
C ALA A 115 -5.05 0.65 -14.69
N THR A 116 -4.89 1.46 -15.74
CA THR A 116 -5.10 1.01 -17.12
C THR A 116 -3.93 0.18 -17.61
N GLY A 117 -2.75 0.31 -17.00
CA GLY A 117 -1.56 -0.49 -17.28
C GLY A 117 -1.63 -1.91 -16.72
N HIS A 118 -0.47 -2.56 -16.63
CA HIS A 118 -0.30 -3.90 -16.04
C HIS A 118 0.71 -3.93 -14.88
N GLY A 119 1.22 -2.75 -14.46
CA GLY A 119 2.18 -2.64 -13.37
C GLY A 119 1.73 -3.30 -12.06
N TRP A 120 0.42 -3.33 -11.81
CA TRP A 120 -0.19 -3.96 -10.63
C TRP A 120 -0.06 -5.49 -10.60
N GLN A 121 0.35 -6.13 -11.70
CA GLN A 121 0.63 -7.57 -11.75
C GLN A 121 2.03 -7.92 -11.22
N HIS A 122 2.83 -6.91 -10.88
CA HIS A 122 4.19 -7.07 -10.39
C HIS A 122 4.30 -6.67 -8.92
N ASP A 123 5.11 -7.40 -8.16
CA ASP A 123 5.40 -7.03 -6.78
C ASP A 123 6.34 -5.80 -6.72
N ASP A 124 6.47 -5.20 -5.54
CA ASP A 124 7.24 -3.96 -5.38
C ASP A 124 8.73 -4.12 -5.71
N GLU A 125 9.31 -5.32 -5.55
CA GLU A 125 10.71 -5.58 -5.87
C GLU A 125 10.91 -5.82 -7.37
N GLN A 126 9.94 -6.43 -8.06
CA GLN A 126 9.93 -6.52 -9.52
C GLN A 126 9.81 -5.13 -10.16
N LEU A 127 8.94 -4.27 -9.62
CA LEU A 127 8.82 -2.87 -10.03
C LEU A 127 10.12 -2.09 -9.78
N ALA A 128 10.70 -2.22 -8.57
CA ALA A 128 11.97 -1.59 -8.24
C ALA A 128 13.11 -2.07 -9.15
N ASN A 129 13.21 -3.37 -9.40
CA ASN A 129 14.23 -3.94 -10.29
C ASN A 129 14.08 -3.47 -11.74
N THR A 130 12.86 -3.27 -12.21
CA THR A 130 12.60 -2.69 -13.53
C THR A 130 13.12 -1.26 -13.60
N ILE A 131 12.88 -0.44 -12.56
CA ILE A 131 13.42 0.94 -12.48
C ILE A 131 14.95 0.93 -12.40
N ARG A 132 15.54 0.09 -11.54
CA ARG A 132 17.00 -0.01 -11.38
C ARG A 132 17.69 -0.39 -12.69
N LYS A 133 17.20 -1.44 -13.36
CA LYS A 133 17.86 -2.06 -14.52
C LYS A 133 17.44 -1.45 -15.86
N GLY A 134 16.32 -0.74 -15.90
CA GLY A 134 15.70 -0.33 -17.14
C GLY A 134 15.04 -1.51 -17.87
N ALA A 135 14.29 -1.18 -18.92
CA ALA A 135 13.70 -2.14 -19.85
C ALA A 135 13.62 -1.44 -21.20
N ALA A 136 14.54 -1.76 -22.12
CA ALA A 136 14.75 -0.99 -23.35
C ALA A 136 13.41 -0.68 -24.07
N PRO A 137 13.11 0.60 -24.36
CA PRO A 137 14.02 1.76 -24.36
C PRO A 137 14.12 2.52 -23.02
N MET A 138 13.46 2.08 -21.95
CA MET A 138 13.58 2.71 -20.62
C MET A 138 15.01 2.55 -20.08
N PRO A 139 15.73 3.65 -19.79
CA PRO A 139 17.09 3.59 -19.27
C PRO A 139 17.13 3.02 -17.84
N PRO A 140 18.27 2.46 -17.41
CA PRO A 140 18.48 2.11 -16.01
C PRO A 140 18.59 3.36 -15.12
N PHE A 141 18.02 3.30 -13.92
CA PHE A 141 18.14 4.36 -12.91
C PHE A 141 19.02 3.98 -11.71
N ALA A 142 19.65 2.81 -11.71
CA ALA A 142 20.64 2.45 -10.70
C ALA A 142 21.79 3.49 -10.69
N GLY A 143 22.05 4.07 -9.51
CA GLY A 143 23.05 5.14 -9.34
C GLY A 143 22.58 6.54 -9.77
N VAL A 144 21.40 6.65 -10.39
CA VAL A 144 20.72 7.94 -10.68
C VAL A 144 19.72 8.26 -9.57
N LEU A 145 18.94 7.26 -9.17
CA LEU A 145 17.97 7.37 -8.07
C LEU A 145 18.45 6.61 -6.84
N SER A 146 18.19 7.17 -5.66
CA SER A 146 18.35 6.42 -4.41
C SER A 146 17.25 5.37 -4.29
N GLU A 147 17.49 4.31 -3.51
CA GLU A 147 16.44 3.30 -3.22
C GLU A 147 15.18 3.94 -2.63
N GLN A 148 15.33 4.99 -1.82
CA GLN A 148 14.20 5.71 -1.25
C GLN A 148 13.40 6.47 -2.32
N ASP A 149 14.04 6.96 -3.38
CA ASP A 149 13.37 7.65 -4.48
C ASP A 149 12.66 6.66 -5.41
N ILE A 150 13.26 5.47 -5.63
CA ILE A 150 12.61 4.37 -6.34
C ILE A 150 11.34 3.94 -5.60
N GLN A 151 11.43 3.69 -4.29
CA GLN A 151 10.24 3.35 -3.49
C GLN A 151 9.22 4.49 -3.45
N ALA A 152 9.68 5.75 -3.45
CA ALA A 152 8.79 6.90 -3.52
C ALA A 152 8.01 6.94 -4.84
N VAL A 153 8.69 6.77 -5.98
CA VAL A 153 8.03 6.80 -7.30
C VAL A 153 7.04 5.64 -7.46
N ILE A 154 7.36 4.46 -6.90
CA ILE A 154 6.45 3.31 -6.83
C ILE A 154 5.21 3.65 -6.01
N ALA A 155 5.39 4.22 -4.83
CA ALA A 155 4.27 4.67 -4.00
C ALA A 155 3.40 5.70 -4.72
N TYR A 156 3.99 6.59 -5.53
CA TYR A 156 3.25 7.59 -6.28
C TYR A 156 2.35 6.96 -7.35
N PHE A 157 2.87 6.13 -8.27
CA PHE A 157 2.00 5.57 -9.30
C PHE A 157 1.00 4.56 -8.72
N LYS A 158 1.35 3.84 -7.65
CA LYS A 158 0.40 2.99 -6.91
C LYS A 158 -0.73 3.79 -6.28
N SER A 159 -0.51 5.07 -5.95
CA SER A 159 -1.55 5.91 -5.34
C SER A 159 -2.69 6.26 -6.30
N SER A 160 -2.52 6.06 -7.61
CA SER A 160 -3.59 6.21 -8.60
C SER A 160 -4.42 4.95 -8.80
N TRP A 161 -4.01 3.81 -8.23
CA TRP A 161 -4.71 2.54 -8.43
C TRP A 161 -5.93 2.42 -7.50
N PRO A 162 -7.06 1.89 -7.99
CA PRO A 162 -8.19 1.55 -7.13
C PRO A 162 -7.79 0.61 -6.00
N ALA A 163 -8.44 0.72 -4.84
CA ALA A 163 -8.17 -0.14 -3.68
C ALA A 163 -8.27 -1.64 -4.02
N ALA A 164 -9.21 -2.01 -4.89
CA ALA A 164 -9.36 -3.38 -5.37
C ALA A 164 -8.15 -3.88 -6.19
N THR A 165 -7.49 -2.99 -6.95
CA THR A 165 -6.27 -3.31 -7.71
C THR A 165 -5.07 -3.43 -6.76
N LEU A 166 -4.93 -2.52 -5.80
CA LEU A 166 -3.88 -2.61 -4.77
C LEU A 166 -3.99 -3.89 -3.92
N ALA A 167 -5.21 -4.38 -3.66
CA ALA A 167 -5.42 -5.63 -2.94
C ALA A 167 -5.03 -6.88 -3.73
N GLN A 168 -5.00 -6.80 -5.07
CA GLN A 168 -4.64 -7.91 -5.97
C GLN A 168 -3.16 -7.95 -6.32
N GLN A 169 -2.40 -6.89 -6.02
CA GLN A 169 -0.98 -6.85 -6.32
C GLN A 169 -0.26 -8.01 -5.60
N PRO A 170 0.59 -8.79 -6.30
CA PRO A 170 1.35 -9.83 -5.65
C PRO A 170 2.25 -9.23 -4.58
N LYS A 171 2.33 -9.93 -3.46
CA LYS A 171 3.30 -9.61 -2.41
C LYS A 171 4.64 -10.20 -2.83
N PRO A 172 5.76 -9.55 -2.47
CA PRO A 172 7.06 -10.16 -2.64
C PRO A 172 7.04 -11.54 -1.97
N PRO A 173 7.72 -12.55 -2.54
CA PRO A 173 7.83 -13.85 -1.90
C PRO A 173 8.30 -13.63 -0.47
N ALA A 174 7.64 -14.27 0.50
CA ALA A 174 8.09 -14.24 1.88
C ALA A 174 9.57 -14.62 1.85
N ALA A 175 10.45 -13.72 2.31
CA ALA A 175 11.89 -13.91 2.25
C ALA A 175 12.18 -15.35 2.68
N GLU A 176 12.66 -16.18 1.74
CA GLU A 176 13.09 -17.52 2.09
C GLU A 176 14.05 -17.37 3.26
N SER A 177 13.78 -18.10 4.34
CA SER A 177 14.64 -18.12 5.53
C SER A 177 16.08 -18.28 5.05
N PRO A 178 17.05 -17.51 5.59
CA PRO A 178 18.40 -17.52 5.07
C PRO A 178 18.89 -18.97 5.05
N VAL A 179 19.17 -19.47 3.84
CA VAL A 179 19.85 -20.75 3.65
C VAL A 179 21.10 -20.66 4.52
N ARG A 180 21.17 -21.51 5.54
CA ARG A 180 22.30 -21.57 6.48
C ARG A 180 23.58 -21.65 5.64
N PRO A 181 24.61 -20.84 5.90
CA PRO A 181 25.85 -20.96 5.14
C PRO A 181 26.37 -22.39 5.30
N ALA A 182 26.73 -23.01 4.18
CA ALA A 182 27.40 -24.28 4.18
C ALA A 182 28.62 -24.17 5.10
N ALA A 183 28.69 -25.06 6.09
CA ALA A 183 29.83 -25.12 6.99
C ALA A 183 31.10 -25.27 6.15
N SER A 184 31.98 -24.27 6.25
CA SER A 184 33.35 -24.35 5.76
C SER A 184 34.04 -25.49 6.49
N GLY A 185 34.17 -26.63 5.82
CA GLY A 185 35.03 -27.73 6.25
C GLY A 185 36.48 -27.26 6.22
N GLY A 186 36.98 -26.85 7.38
CA GLY A 186 38.37 -26.48 7.58
C GLY A 186 39.30 -27.67 7.43
N SER A 187 40.38 -27.45 6.68
CA SER A 187 41.56 -28.32 6.65
C SER A 187 42.12 -28.52 8.05
N GLY A 188 42.26 -29.78 8.48
CA GLY A 188 43.10 -30.18 9.60
C GLY A 188 44.31 -30.95 9.07
N HIS A 189 45.46 -30.28 9.02
CA HIS A 189 46.76 -30.94 8.91
C HIS A 189 47.09 -31.62 10.25
N HIS A 190 47.55 -32.87 10.23
CA HIS A 190 48.30 -33.44 11.35
C HIS A 190 49.53 -34.18 10.82
N ALA A 191 50.68 -33.76 11.34
CA ALA A 191 51.99 -34.33 11.11
C ALA A 191 52.26 -35.53 12.03
N GLY A 192 53.20 -36.40 11.61
CA GLY A 192 54.04 -37.22 12.49
C GLY A 192 53.79 -38.72 12.45
N HIS A 193 54.62 -39.47 11.73
CA HIS A 193 55.78 -40.21 12.25
C HIS A 193 56.57 -40.86 11.12
#